data_AF-F8NPF3-F1
#
_entry.id   AF-F8NPF3-F1
#
_cell.length_a   1.000
_cell.length_b   1.000
_cell.length_c   1.000
_cell.angle_alpha   90.00
_cell.angle_beta   90.00
_cell.angle_gamma   90.00
#
_symmetry.space_group_name_H-M   'P 1'
#
loop_
_entity.id
_entity.type
_entity.pdbx_description
1 polymer ?
#
loop_
_entity_poly.entity_id
_entity_poly.type
_entity_poly.pdbx_seq_one_letter_code
_entity_poly.pdbx_strand_id
1 'polypeptide(L)'
;MSAISTTILSLSIPQEYSHYGRITEDDTITRLNTWKITTENSLTRLKDLVAREEHLQLSLQNKANLVSTVAAFTGPGSWVSERSHNLAISVLEPFSSPDLHLLEYILKDHIRPIFQSNPHPHLNESTGRKLPRAAGGPMASQDYYEGQTWKSYPGIFNVASWCVRHTQGDVYERLWHLIIPPVMALVDDYEAEYKLRGVMLVQDMLKRVPVALLRRTGVDGLLLTSLMGTLNHLRHPETPNLLRTAIPTILSLVNLTTSPDSQQRFNQLCALLGDAIVGSVWIYAYTDLDAVEASVDALPGVIKALGIGSTRYLKALVPQLVHPLIPTPHASPCISLQLSSLRALGVVIEVCAVRMFIWKYTILDGVGKCWVSLLDSGVDDDASRELKKALCDICDKLAQACPSVVKEEYTQMVSLHSSLFKGLFQIPKRAVVP
;
A
#
# COMPACT_ATOMS: atom_id res chain seq x y z
N MET A 1 -41.08 -1.41 -15.75
CA MET A 1 -39.74 -1.33 -15.10
C MET A 1 -39.80 -2.12 -13.81
N SER A 2 -38.77 -2.91 -13.50
CA SER A 2 -38.72 -3.64 -12.21
C SER A 2 -38.59 -2.67 -11.04
N ALA A 3 -39.08 -3.03 -9.85
CA ALA A 3 -38.91 -2.21 -8.64
C ALA A 3 -37.42 -1.94 -8.32
N ILE A 4 -36.55 -2.89 -8.67
CA ILE A 4 -35.09 -2.78 -8.60
C ILE A 4 -34.60 -1.66 -9.53
N SER A 5 -35.02 -1.65 -10.80
CA SER A 5 -34.61 -0.62 -11.78
C SER A 5 -34.97 0.80 -11.33
N THR A 6 -36.16 0.99 -10.74
CA THR A 6 -36.58 2.31 -10.22
C THR A 6 -35.75 2.72 -9.00
N THR A 7 -35.41 1.78 -8.12
CA THR A 7 -34.62 2.07 -6.92
C THR A 7 -33.17 2.42 -7.27
N ILE A 8 -32.58 1.77 -8.27
CA ILE A 8 -31.22 2.04 -8.76
C ILE A 8 -31.05 3.48 -9.23
N LEU A 9 -32.05 4.08 -9.88
CA LEU A 9 -31.97 5.47 -10.37
C LEU A 9 -31.71 6.48 -9.25
N SER A 10 -32.21 6.21 -8.03
CA SER A 10 -31.98 7.08 -6.87
C SER A 10 -30.55 7.00 -6.30
N LEU A 11 -29.78 5.99 -6.70
CA LEU A 11 -28.41 5.74 -6.24
C LEU A 11 -27.34 6.35 -7.15
N SER A 12 -27.73 7.08 -8.20
CA SER A 12 -26.77 7.81 -9.04
C SER A 12 -25.99 8.80 -8.19
N ILE A 13 -24.66 8.65 -8.15
CA ILE A 13 -23.80 9.49 -7.34
C ILE A 13 -23.70 10.88 -7.97
N PRO A 14 -24.02 11.97 -7.24
CA PRO A 14 -23.84 13.34 -7.71
C PRO A 14 -22.40 13.61 -8.16
N GLN A 15 -22.22 14.27 -9.31
CA GLN A 15 -20.89 14.54 -9.89
C GLN A 15 -20.03 15.40 -8.97
N GLU A 16 -20.65 16.26 -8.15
CA GLU A 16 -19.99 17.13 -7.17
C GLU A 16 -19.11 16.35 -6.19
N TYR A 17 -19.40 15.06 -5.95
CA TYR A 17 -18.54 14.21 -5.13
C TYR A 17 -17.12 14.01 -5.70
N SER A 18 -16.93 14.19 -7.01
CA SER A 18 -15.59 14.12 -7.64
C SER A 18 -14.67 15.27 -7.23
N HIS A 19 -15.21 16.34 -6.64
CA HIS A 19 -14.45 17.48 -6.12
C HIS A 19 -14.85 17.82 -4.68
N TYR A 20 -15.38 16.85 -3.92
CA TYR A 20 -16.02 17.08 -2.62
C TYR A 20 -15.17 17.90 -1.65
N GLY A 21 -13.86 17.66 -1.59
CA GLY A 21 -12.94 18.39 -0.70
C GLY A 21 -12.75 19.87 -1.04
N ARG A 22 -13.25 20.34 -2.19
CA ARG A 22 -13.19 21.75 -2.63
C ARG A 22 -14.53 22.48 -2.49
N ILE A 23 -15.60 21.79 -2.08
CA ILE A 23 -16.93 22.39 -1.93
C ILE A 23 -16.97 23.20 -0.64
N THR A 24 -17.32 24.48 -0.75
CA THR A 24 -17.46 25.41 0.38
C THR A 24 -18.89 25.93 0.57
N GLU A 25 -19.80 25.61 -0.35
CA GLU A 25 -21.18 26.09 -0.33
C GLU A 25 -22.06 25.22 0.60
N ASP A 26 -22.62 25.83 1.64
CA ASP A 26 -23.44 25.14 2.65
C ASP A 26 -24.69 24.47 2.06
N ASP A 27 -25.33 25.09 1.06
CA ASP A 27 -26.51 24.52 0.39
C ASP A 27 -26.14 23.23 -0.37
N THR A 28 -25.03 23.26 -1.11
CA THR A 28 -24.51 22.08 -1.81
C THR A 28 -24.16 20.97 -0.82
N ILE A 29 -23.49 21.27 0.28
CA ILE A 29 -23.16 20.27 1.33
C ILE A 29 -24.44 19.67 1.93
N THR A 30 -25.45 20.50 2.23
CA THR A 30 -26.72 20.05 2.81
C THR A 30 -27.49 19.14 1.85
N ARG A 31 -27.52 19.48 0.55
CA ARG A 31 -28.11 18.64 -0.51
C ARG A 31 -27.39 17.29 -0.62
N LEU A 32 -26.06 17.29 -0.60
CA LEU A 32 -25.26 16.06 -0.68
C LEU A 32 -25.46 15.16 0.55
N ASN A 33 -25.56 15.72 1.75
CA ASN A 33 -25.87 14.97 2.96
C ASN A 33 -27.29 14.40 2.96
N THR A 34 -28.27 15.15 2.46
CA THR A 34 -29.65 14.67 2.30
C THR A 34 -29.71 13.50 1.30
N TRP A 35 -28.93 13.59 0.22
CA TRP A 35 -28.78 12.49 -0.74
C TRP A 35 -28.18 11.24 -0.06
N LYS A 36 -27.15 11.37 0.80
CA LYS A 36 -26.57 10.21 1.52
C LYS A 36 -27.61 9.46 2.36
N ILE A 37 -28.45 10.18 3.09
CA ILE A 37 -29.51 9.59 3.91
C ILE A 37 -30.52 8.84 3.01
N THR A 38 -30.88 9.46 1.88
CA THR A 38 -31.78 8.84 0.90
C THR A 38 -31.19 7.56 0.30
N THR A 39 -29.90 7.58 0.00
CA THR A 39 -29.12 6.42 -0.49
C THR A 39 -29.18 5.24 0.48
N GLU A 40 -29.06 5.46 1.79
CA GLU A 40 -29.17 4.38 2.79
C GLU A 40 -30.57 3.72 2.78
N ASN A 41 -31.63 4.51 2.61
CA ASN A 41 -32.99 3.99 2.49
C ASN A 41 -33.16 3.18 1.19
N SER A 42 -32.62 3.68 0.07
CA SER A 42 -32.66 2.99 -1.22
C SER A 42 -31.86 1.68 -1.19
N LEU A 43 -30.69 1.65 -0.56
CA LEU A 43 -29.90 0.42 -0.40
C LEU A 43 -30.61 -0.58 0.53
N THR A 44 -31.26 -0.12 1.59
CA THR A 44 -32.09 -0.98 2.46
C THR A 44 -33.23 -1.62 1.66
N ARG A 45 -33.93 -0.82 0.85
CA ARG A 45 -34.98 -1.33 -0.04
C ARG A 45 -34.43 -2.33 -1.06
N LEU A 46 -33.26 -2.07 -1.66
CA LEU A 46 -32.63 -3.04 -2.56
C LEU A 46 -32.28 -4.34 -1.85
N LYS A 47 -31.78 -4.27 -0.60
CA LYS A 47 -31.49 -5.45 0.20
C LYS A 47 -32.75 -6.31 0.39
N ASP A 48 -33.88 -5.70 0.71
CA ASP A 48 -35.14 -6.43 0.87
C ASP A 48 -35.63 -7.06 -0.45
N LEU A 49 -35.48 -6.36 -1.58
CA LEU A 49 -35.85 -6.88 -2.90
C LEU A 49 -34.94 -8.03 -3.34
N VAL A 50 -33.63 -7.93 -3.05
CA VAL A 50 -32.66 -8.99 -3.33
C VAL A 50 -32.92 -10.21 -2.45
N ALA A 51 -33.26 -10.02 -1.17
CA ALA A 51 -33.63 -11.10 -0.24
C ALA A 51 -34.91 -11.85 -0.64
N ARG A 52 -35.79 -11.22 -1.40
CA ARG A 52 -36.98 -11.85 -2.02
C ARG A 52 -36.66 -12.57 -3.34
N GLU A 53 -35.39 -12.71 -3.68
CA GLU A 53 -34.90 -13.35 -4.91
C GLU A 53 -35.38 -12.70 -6.21
N GLU A 54 -35.91 -11.46 -6.16
CA GLU A 54 -36.37 -10.73 -7.35
C GLU A 54 -35.23 -10.49 -8.36
N HIS A 55 -33.98 -10.51 -7.88
CA HIS A 55 -32.78 -10.38 -8.70
C HIS A 55 -32.57 -11.56 -9.68
N LEU A 56 -33.11 -12.75 -9.38
CA LEU A 56 -32.96 -13.93 -10.24
C LEU A 56 -33.66 -13.76 -11.59
N GLN A 57 -34.79 -13.05 -11.60
CA GLN A 57 -35.61 -12.80 -12.79
C GLN A 57 -35.09 -11.64 -13.66
N LEU A 58 -34.06 -10.92 -13.21
CA LEU A 58 -33.49 -9.81 -13.97
C LEU A 58 -32.73 -10.29 -15.20
N SER A 59 -32.88 -9.54 -16.30
CA SER A 59 -32.00 -9.66 -17.47
C SER A 59 -30.55 -9.36 -17.10
N LEU A 60 -29.60 -9.85 -17.91
CA LEU A 60 -28.16 -9.60 -17.71
C LEU A 60 -27.85 -8.10 -17.57
N GLN A 61 -28.43 -7.27 -18.44
CA GLN A 61 -28.29 -5.81 -18.38
C GLN A 61 -28.76 -5.23 -17.04
N ASN A 62 -29.90 -5.68 -16.52
CA ASN A 62 -30.41 -5.18 -15.25
C ASN A 62 -29.57 -5.66 -14.06
N LYS A 63 -29.03 -6.89 -14.12
CA LYS A 63 -28.05 -7.38 -13.15
C LYS A 63 -26.76 -6.56 -13.18
N ALA A 64 -26.24 -6.27 -14.38
CA ALA A 64 -25.05 -5.44 -14.55
C ALA A 64 -25.25 -4.01 -14.04
N ASN A 65 -26.41 -3.40 -14.32
CA ASN A 65 -26.77 -2.09 -13.78
C ASN A 65 -26.83 -2.11 -12.24
N LEU A 66 -27.52 -3.10 -11.65
CA LEU A 66 -27.61 -3.26 -10.20
C LEU A 66 -26.22 -3.37 -9.57
N VAL A 67 -25.40 -4.29 -10.08
CA VAL A 67 -24.06 -4.54 -9.54
C VAL A 67 -23.19 -3.31 -9.70
N SER A 68 -23.16 -2.67 -10.87
CA SER A 68 -22.31 -1.49 -11.12
C SER A 68 -22.68 -0.33 -10.21
N THR A 69 -23.97 -0.06 -10.01
CA THR A 69 -24.41 1.03 -9.13
C THR A 69 -24.13 0.73 -7.66
N VAL A 70 -24.37 -0.49 -7.19
CA VAL A 70 -24.15 -0.85 -5.79
C VAL A 70 -22.66 -1.01 -5.47
N ALA A 71 -21.86 -1.53 -6.40
CA ALA A 71 -20.42 -1.66 -6.25
C ALA A 71 -19.73 -0.31 -6.04
N ALA A 72 -20.30 0.79 -6.52
CA ALA A 72 -19.78 2.13 -6.28
C ALA A 72 -19.70 2.51 -4.78
N PHE A 73 -20.40 1.79 -3.90
CA PHE A 73 -20.43 2.00 -2.45
C PHE A 73 -19.59 0.99 -1.64
N THR A 74 -18.94 0.02 -2.29
CA THR A 74 -18.16 -1.04 -1.58
C THR A 74 -16.72 -0.65 -1.24
N GLY A 75 -16.31 0.58 -1.53
CA GLY A 75 -14.94 1.04 -1.26
C GLY A 75 -14.92 2.46 -0.73
N PRO A 76 -13.73 3.05 -0.56
CA PRO A 76 -13.60 4.39 0.00
C PRO A 76 -14.24 5.43 -0.93
N GLY A 77 -14.82 6.47 -0.34
CA GLY A 77 -15.40 7.60 -1.07
C GLY A 77 -16.11 8.56 -0.13
N SER A 78 -16.09 9.86 -0.43
CA SER A 78 -16.76 10.89 0.37
C SER A 78 -18.28 10.74 0.41
N TRP A 79 -18.87 10.01 -0.54
CA TRP A 79 -20.30 9.67 -0.61
C TRP A 79 -20.67 8.39 0.16
N VAL A 80 -19.69 7.64 0.67
CA VAL A 80 -19.91 6.35 1.34
C VAL A 80 -19.93 6.55 2.86
N SER A 81 -20.97 6.06 3.52
CA SER A 81 -21.06 5.94 4.97
C SER A 81 -20.77 4.48 5.37
N GLU A 82 -20.40 4.24 6.63
CA GLU A 82 -20.22 2.86 7.14
C GLU A 82 -21.48 2.01 6.93
N ARG A 83 -22.66 2.63 7.15
CA ARG A 83 -23.95 1.96 6.94
C ARG A 83 -24.21 1.67 5.46
N SER A 84 -24.00 2.62 4.56
CA SER A 84 -24.23 2.39 3.13
C SER A 84 -23.25 1.35 2.57
N HIS A 85 -22.01 1.34 3.05
CA HIS A 85 -21.02 0.31 2.74
C HIS A 85 -21.50 -1.11 3.12
N ASN A 86 -21.92 -1.29 4.38
CA ASN A 86 -22.40 -2.59 4.88
C ASN A 86 -23.66 -3.06 4.16
N LEU A 87 -24.57 -2.13 3.83
CA LEU A 87 -25.74 -2.43 3.01
C LEU A 87 -25.35 -2.84 1.59
N ALA A 88 -24.44 -2.12 0.95
CA ALA A 88 -23.96 -2.43 -0.39
C ALA A 88 -23.32 -3.83 -0.47
N ILE A 89 -22.48 -4.18 0.53
CA ILE A 89 -21.92 -5.54 0.64
C ILE A 89 -23.04 -6.58 0.76
N SER A 90 -24.04 -6.34 1.63
CA SER A 90 -25.19 -7.25 1.79
C SER A 90 -25.97 -7.45 0.49
N VAL A 91 -26.19 -6.38 -0.28
CA VAL A 91 -26.92 -6.42 -1.56
C VAL A 91 -26.14 -7.20 -2.63
N LEU A 92 -24.81 -7.16 -2.58
CA LEU A 92 -23.92 -7.82 -3.54
C LEU A 92 -23.56 -9.25 -3.17
N GLU A 93 -23.93 -9.74 -1.98
CA GLU A 93 -23.62 -11.11 -1.53
C GLU A 93 -24.06 -12.19 -2.55
N PRO A 94 -25.27 -12.13 -3.16
CA PRO A 94 -25.67 -13.12 -4.17
C PRO A 94 -24.84 -13.07 -5.46
N PHE A 95 -24.09 -11.99 -5.67
CA PHE A 95 -23.21 -11.78 -6.82
C PHE A 95 -21.73 -12.03 -6.48
N SER A 96 -21.44 -12.67 -5.34
CA SER A 96 -20.07 -12.98 -4.89
C SER A 96 -19.30 -13.95 -5.80
N SER A 97 -19.98 -14.65 -6.71
CA SER A 97 -19.37 -15.47 -7.76
C SER A 97 -20.03 -15.17 -9.11
N PRO A 98 -19.74 -13.99 -9.70
CA PRO A 98 -20.38 -13.59 -10.95
C PRO A 98 -19.87 -14.44 -12.12
N ASP A 99 -20.75 -14.69 -13.08
CA ASP A 99 -20.34 -15.35 -14.32
C ASP A 99 -19.52 -14.41 -15.23
N LEU A 100 -18.85 -15.00 -16.21
CA LEU A 100 -18.06 -14.26 -17.21
C LEU A 100 -18.89 -13.19 -17.93
N HIS A 101 -20.13 -13.48 -18.29
CA HIS A 101 -20.96 -12.59 -19.10
C HIS A 101 -21.35 -11.33 -18.31
N LEU A 102 -21.62 -11.46 -17.01
CA LEU A 102 -21.91 -10.34 -16.13
C LEU A 102 -20.68 -9.44 -15.97
N LEU A 103 -19.51 -10.03 -15.72
CA LEU A 103 -18.25 -9.27 -15.64
C LEU A 103 -17.93 -8.57 -16.96
N GLU A 104 -18.07 -9.28 -18.09
CA GLU A 104 -17.84 -8.72 -19.43
C GLU A 104 -18.78 -7.54 -19.70
N TYR A 105 -20.07 -7.68 -19.40
CA TYR A 105 -21.06 -6.62 -19.57
C TYR A 105 -20.71 -5.40 -18.71
N ILE A 106 -20.39 -5.58 -17.43
CA ILE A 106 -19.99 -4.47 -16.55
C ILE A 106 -18.76 -3.74 -17.11
N LEU A 107 -17.73 -4.50 -17.47
CA LEU A 107 -16.49 -3.94 -17.98
C LEU A 107 -16.67 -3.24 -19.33
N LYS A 108 -17.49 -3.78 -20.22
CA LYS A 108 -17.69 -3.26 -21.58
C LYS A 108 -18.67 -2.10 -21.66
N ASP A 109 -19.74 -2.13 -20.88
CA ASP A 109 -20.84 -1.17 -20.97
C ASP A 109 -20.79 -0.09 -19.88
N HIS A 110 -20.17 -0.37 -18.72
CA HIS A 110 -20.07 0.62 -17.62
C HIS A 110 -18.67 1.19 -17.45
N ILE A 111 -17.61 0.38 -17.60
CA ILE A 111 -16.24 0.85 -17.34
C ILE A 111 -15.58 1.38 -18.62
N ARG A 112 -15.48 0.57 -19.67
CA ARG A 112 -14.77 0.94 -20.91
C ARG A 112 -15.22 2.29 -21.49
N PRO A 113 -16.52 2.63 -21.57
CA PRO A 113 -16.95 3.88 -22.19
C PRO A 113 -16.45 5.13 -21.44
N ILE A 114 -16.17 5.01 -20.15
CA ILE A 114 -15.67 6.08 -19.29
C ILE A 114 -14.16 6.27 -19.49
N PHE A 115 -13.41 5.20 -19.71
CA PHE A 115 -11.94 5.26 -19.89
C PHE A 115 -11.50 5.39 -21.35
N GLN A 116 -12.34 5.02 -22.33
CA GLN A 116 -11.96 5.00 -23.75
C GLN A 116 -11.70 6.39 -24.36
N SER A 117 -12.22 7.46 -23.76
CA SER A 117 -12.01 8.81 -24.28
C SER A 117 -10.57 9.30 -24.15
N ASN A 118 -9.79 8.66 -23.26
CA ASN A 118 -8.39 8.97 -23.05
C ASN A 118 -7.61 7.64 -22.89
N PRO A 119 -7.28 6.97 -24.01
CA PRO A 119 -6.62 5.68 -23.99
C PRO A 119 -5.18 5.78 -23.49
N HIS A 120 -4.74 4.77 -22.73
CA HIS A 120 -3.43 4.77 -22.12
C HIS A 120 -2.30 4.61 -23.15
N PRO A 121 -1.28 5.50 -23.18
CA PRO A 121 -0.31 5.55 -24.27
C PRO A 121 0.59 4.32 -24.37
N HIS A 122 0.80 3.59 -23.28
CA HIS A 122 1.65 2.40 -23.26
C HIS A 122 0.88 1.08 -23.36
N LEU A 123 -0.42 1.11 -23.66
CA LEU A 123 -1.25 -0.08 -23.80
C LEU A 123 -1.90 -0.16 -25.16
N ASN A 124 -1.98 -1.38 -25.69
CA ASN A 124 -2.81 -1.68 -26.83
C ASN A 124 -4.27 -1.85 -26.38
N GLU A 125 -5.18 -1.03 -26.90
CA GLU A 125 -6.59 -1.01 -26.46
C GLU A 125 -7.34 -2.32 -26.68
N SER A 126 -7.04 -3.06 -27.75
CA SER A 126 -7.77 -4.29 -28.09
C SER A 126 -7.23 -5.52 -27.37
N THR A 127 -5.94 -5.52 -27.02
CA THR A 127 -5.27 -6.70 -26.44
C THR A 127 -4.85 -6.52 -24.98
N GLY A 128 -4.83 -5.29 -24.46
CA GLY A 128 -4.30 -4.97 -23.12
C GLY A 128 -2.79 -5.23 -22.97
N ARG A 129 -2.06 -5.42 -24.07
CA ARG A 129 -0.60 -5.65 -24.06
C ARG A 129 0.16 -4.34 -23.93
N LYS A 130 1.30 -4.39 -23.25
CA LYS A 130 2.26 -3.28 -23.24
C LYS A 130 2.74 -2.99 -24.66
N LEU A 131 2.72 -1.72 -25.04
CA LEU A 131 3.31 -1.25 -26.29
C LEU A 131 4.82 -1.04 -26.15
N PRO A 132 5.60 -1.33 -27.21
CA PRO A 132 7.05 -1.08 -27.20
C PRO A 132 7.39 0.41 -27.19
N ARG A 133 6.48 1.27 -27.68
CA ARG A 133 6.58 2.73 -27.69
C ARG A 133 5.22 3.33 -27.39
N ALA A 134 5.19 4.51 -26.79
CA ALA A 134 3.95 5.23 -26.53
C ALA A 134 3.18 5.50 -27.85
N ALA A 135 1.89 5.18 -27.86
CA ALA A 135 0.96 5.59 -28.91
C ALA A 135 0.67 7.09 -28.76
N GLY A 136 0.76 7.86 -29.86
CA GLY A 136 0.61 9.33 -29.84
C GLY A 136 1.93 10.11 -29.91
N GLY A 137 3.08 9.43 -29.99
CA GLY A 137 4.38 10.07 -30.16
C GLY A 137 5.08 10.47 -28.85
N PRO A 138 6.16 11.28 -28.91
CA PRO A 138 6.99 11.59 -27.75
C PRO A 138 6.25 12.31 -26.60
N MET A 139 5.24 13.12 -26.93
CA MET A 139 4.45 13.89 -25.95
C MET A 139 3.21 13.16 -25.45
N ALA A 140 2.93 11.94 -25.95
CA ALA A 140 1.75 11.18 -25.59
C ALA A 140 1.56 10.97 -24.09
N SER A 141 2.65 10.89 -23.33
CA SER A 141 2.57 10.74 -21.87
C SER A 141 2.13 12.03 -21.16
N GLN A 142 2.40 13.20 -21.75
CA GLN A 142 1.94 14.49 -21.22
C GLN A 142 0.49 14.73 -21.63
N ASP A 143 0.20 14.53 -22.92
CA ASP A 143 -1.15 14.66 -23.48
C ASP A 143 -2.16 13.73 -22.79
N TYR A 144 -1.69 12.56 -22.31
CA TYR A 144 -2.50 11.60 -21.56
C TYR A 144 -3.11 12.18 -20.28
N TYR A 145 -2.50 13.18 -19.65
CA TYR A 145 -3.08 13.80 -18.45
C TYR A 145 -4.19 14.79 -18.76
N GLU A 146 -4.32 15.22 -20.02
CA GLU A 146 -5.38 16.12 -20.45
C GLU A 146 -6.66 15.32 -20.79
N GLY A 147 -7.82 15.87 -20.43
CA GLY A 147 -9.11 15.28 -20.85
C GLY A 147 -9.47 13.94 -20.16
N GLN A 148 -9.00 13.70 -18.94
CA GLN A 148 -9.36 12.52 -18.13
C GLN A 148 -10.81 12.58 -17.61
N THR A 149 -11.78 12.37 -18.50
CA THR A 149 -13.23 12.44 -18.22
C THR A 149 -13.68 11.47 -17.12
N TRP A 150 -12.98 10.35 -16.94
CA TRP A 150 -13.28 9.35 -15.92
C TRP A 150 -13.26 9.91 -14.49
N LYS A 151 -12.52 10.99 -14.23
CA LYS A 151 -12.51 11.71 -12.94
C LYS A 151 -13.88 12.30 -12.58
N SER A 152 -14.74 12.54 -13.58
CA SER A 152 -16.11 13.04 -13.39
C SER A 152 -17.11 11.95 -12.97
N TYR A 153 -16.68 10.70 -12.81
CA TYR A 153 -17.56 9.58 -12.44
C TYR A 153 -17.19 9.03 -11.05
N PRO A 154 -17.74 9.61 -9.97
CA PRO A 154 -17.53 9.10 -8.62
C PRO A 154 -17.87 7.61 -8.51
N GLY A 155 -17.01 6.85 -7.83
CA GLY A 155 -17.23 5.44 -7.56
C GLY A 155 -16.92 4.48 -8.70
N ILE A 156 -16.56 4.97 -9.89
CA ILE A 156 -16.18 4.06 -11.00
C ILE A 156 -15.00 3.16 -10.64
N PHE A 157 -14.07 3.64 -9.82
CA PHE A 157 -12.95 2.85 -9.32
C PHE A 157 -13.39 1.74 -8.35
N ASN A 158 -14.47 1.94 -7.59
CA ASN A 158 -15.03 0.90 -6.71
C ASN A 158 -15.68 -0.20 -7.57
N VAL A 159 -16.32 0.18 -8.69
CA VAL A 159 -16.83 -0.79 -9.68
C VAL A 159 -15.69 -1.58 -10.33
N ALA A 160 -14.62 -0.90 -10.76
CA ALA A 160 -13.43 -1.57 -11.30
C ALA A 160 -12.77 -2.50 -10.27
N SER A 161 -12.70 -2.07 -9.01
CA SER A 161 -12.22 -2.89 -7.88
C SER A 161 -13.08 -4.13 -7.66
N TRP A 162 -14.40 -3.98 -7.72
CA TRP A 162 -15.32 -5.11 -7.63
C TRP A 162 -15.06 -6.11 -8.77
N CYS A 163 -14.96 -5.66 -10.03
CA CYS A 163 -14.65 -6.54 -11.16
C CYS A 163 -13.31 -7.27 -10.99
N VAL A 164 -12.26 -6.57 -10.57
CA VAL A 164 -10.93 -7.15 -10.33
C VAL A 164 -10.96 -8.20 -9.20
N ARG A 165 -11.71 -7.97 -8.13
CA ARG A 165 -11.81 -8.92 -7.00
C ARG A 165 -12.55 -10.20 -7.36
N HIS A 166 -13.47 -10.12 -8.32
CA HIS A 166 -14.30 -11.23 -8.75
C HIS A 166 -13.84 -11.89 -10.06
N THR A 167 -12.73 -11.41 -10.65
CA THR A 167 -12.10 -12.05 -11.81
C THR A 167 -11.02 -13.03 -11.33
N GLN A 168 -11.02 -14.26 -11.85
CA GLN A 168 -10.04 -15.28 -11.49
C GLN A 168 -9.66 -16.14 -12.70
N GLY A 169 -8.46 -16.74 -12.66
CA GLY A 169 -8.06 -17.79 -13.59
C GLY A 169 -8.14 -17.38 -15.06
N ASP A 170 -8.79 -18.22 -15.87
CA ASP A 170 -8.97 -18.03 -17.31
C ASP A 170 -9.90 -16.87 -17.68
N VAL A 171 -10.75 -16.41 -16.76
CA VAL A 171 -11.60 -15.23 -16.96
C VAL A 171 -10.73 -13.99 -17.22
N TYR A 172 -9.56 -13.88 -16.56
CA TYR A 172 -8.61 -12.80 -16.83
C TYR A 172 -8.14 -12.78 -18.28
N GLU A 173 -7.93 -13.93 -18.91
CA GLU A 173 -7.49 -14.02 -20.31
C GLU A 173 -8.49 -13.37 -21.26
N ARG A 174 -9.79 -13.52 -20.97
CA ARG A 174 -10.87 -12.98 -21.79
C ARG A 174 -11.10 -11.49 -21.54
N LEU A 175 -10.99 -11.06 -20.29
CA LEU A 175 -11.34 -9.70 -19.86
C LEU A 175 -10.12 -8.78 -19.74
N TRP A 176 -8.92 -9.27 -20.02
CA TRP A 176 -7.64 -8.56 -19.83
C TRP A 176 -7.63 -7.15 -20.42
N HIS A 177 -8.06 -7.04 -21.67
CA HIS A 177 -8.08 -5.81 -22.45
C HIS A 177 -9.08 -4.76 -21.90
N LEU A 178 -10.04 -5.17 -21.06
CA LEU A 178 -10.97 -4.26 -20.39
C LEU A 178 -10.52 -3.90 -18.96
N ILE A 179 -9.78 -4.80 -18.29
CA ILE A 179 -9.33 -4.61 -16.91
C ILE A 179 -8.07 -3.75 -16.83
N ILE A 180 -7.09 -3.98 -17.71
CA ILE A 180 -5.78 -3.33 -17.59
C ILE A 180 -5.80 -1.82 -17.88
N PRO A 181 -6.55 -1.30 -18.86
CA PRO A 181 -6.62 0.14 -19.08
C PRO A 181 -7.05 0.95 -17.84
N PRO A 182 -8.15 0.64 -17.12
CA PRO A 182 -8.51 1.39 -15.91
C PRO A 182 -7.52 1.18 -14.76
N VAL A 183 -6.88 0.01 -14.66
CA VAL A 183 -5.82 -0.23 -13.67
C VAL A 183 -4.63 0.70 -13.92
N MET A 184 -4.12 0.74 -15.16
CA MET A 184 -2.98 1.59 -15.50
C MET A 184 -3.32 3.07 -15.40
N ALA A 185 -4.53 3.47 -15.83
CA ALA A 185 -4.98 4.85 -15.74
C ALA A 185 -4.94 5.39 -14.31
N LEU A 186 -5.33 4.57 -13.33
CA LEU A 186 -5.26 4.96 -11.91
C LEU A 186 -3.84 5.00 -11.38
N VAL A 187 -3.02 3.97 -11.65
CA VAL A 187 -1.64 3.88 -11.10
C VAL A 187 -0.73 4.96 -11.67
N ASP A 188 -0.91 5.33 -12.95
CA ASP A 188 -0.11 6.34 -13.63
C ASP A 188 -0.64 7.77 -13.44
N ASP A 189 -1.77 7.97 -12.77
CA ASP A 189 -2.31 9.31 -12.53
C ASP A 189 -1.34 10.18 -11.72
N TYR A 190 -1.35 11.49 -11.99
CA TYR A 190 -0.51 12.45 -11.27
C TYR A 190 -1.05 12.79 -9.88
N GLU A 191 -2.35 12.64 -9.62
CA GLU A 191 -2.95 12.91 -8.32
C GLU A 191 -2.78 11.71 -7.38
N ALA A 192 -2.33 11.99 -6.16
CA ALA A 192 -1.99 10.96 -5.17
C ALA A 192 -3.17 10.04 -4.82
N GLU A 193 -4.39 10.60 -4.75
CA GLU A 193 -5.61 9.85 -4.39
C GLU A 193 -5.90 8.74 -5.41
N TYR A 194 -5.84 9.06 -6.71
CA TYR A 194 -6.07 8.07 -7.77
C TYR A 194 -4.93 7.08 -7.87
N LYS A 195 -3.69 7.55 -7.69
CA LYS A 195 -2.51 6.68 -7.64
C LYS A 195 -2.62 5.66 -6.51
N LEU A 196 -3.03 6.06 -5.31
CA LEU A 196 -3.25 5.16 -4.17
C LEU A 196 -4.33 4.12 -4.48
N ARG A 197 -5.46 4.54 -5.04
CA ARG A 197 -6.53 3.62 -5.48
C ARG A 197 -6.03 2.64 -6.55
N GLY A 198 -5.20 3.11 -7.49
CA GLY A 198 -4.55 2.29 -8.49
C GLY A 198 -3.66 1.22 -7.87
N VAL A 199 -2.80 1.60 -6.90
CA VAL A 199 -1.93 0.65 -6.19
C VAL A 199 -2.77 -0.40 -5.44
N MET A 200 -3.84 -0.01 -4.76
CA MET A 200 -4.76 -0.94 -4.09
C MET A 200 -5.43 -1.90 -5.09
N LEU A 201 -5.84 -1.39 -6.25
CA LEU A 201 -6.43 -2.19 -7.31
C LEU A 201 -5.44 -3.22 -7.88
N VAL A 202 -4.18 -2.82 -8.09
CA VAL A 202 -3.10 -3.74 -8.49
C VAL A 202 -2.89 -4.80 -7.41
N GLN A 203 -2.84 -4.42 -6.13
CA GLN A 203 -2.71 -5.37 -5.03
C GLN A 203 -3.82 -6.43 -5.04
N ASP A 204 -5.06 -6.02 -5.29
CA ASP A 204 -6.18 -6.95 -5.41
C ASP A 204 -6.14 -7.82 -6.67
N MET A 205 -5.60 -7.30 -7.77
CA MET A 205 -5.40 -8.06 -9.01
C MET A 205 -4.33 -9.14 -8.84
N LEU A 206 -3.19 -8.80 -8.22
CA LEU A 206 -2.05 -9.71 -8.03
C LEU A 206 -2.39 -10.97 -7.23
N LYS A 207 -3.46 -10.95 -6.42
CA LYS A 207 -3.93 -12.11 -5.67
C LYS A 207 -4.52 -13.22 -6.55
N ARG A 208 -4.96 -12.90 -7.78
CA ARG A 208 -5.79 -13.80 -8.62
C ARG A 208 -5.36 -13.89 -10.08
N VAL A 209 -4.59 -12.92 -10.56
CA VAL A 209 -4.17 -12.86 -11.97
C VAL A 209 -3.19 -14.00 -12.31
N PRO A 210 -3.35 -14.69 -13.45
CA PRO A 210 -2.35 -15.64 -13.93
C PRO A 210 -1.01 -14.97 -14.20
N VAL A 211 0.05 -15.41 -13.51
CA VAL A 211 1.41 -14.87 -13.68
C VAL A 211 1.90 -14.95 -15.14
N ALA A 212 1.53 -16.02 -15.85
CA ALA A 212 1.87 -16.19 -17.27
C ALA A 212 1.27 -15.08 -18.15
N LEU A 213 0.05 -14.61 -17.82
CA LEU A 213 -0.61 -13.53 -18.54
C LEU A 213 0.10 -12.19 -18.33
N LEU A 214 0.48 -11.87 -17.09
CA LEU A 214 1.27 -10.67 -16.76
C LEU A 214 2.56 -10.60 -17.57
N ARG A 215 3.34 -11.69 -17.56
CA ARG A 215 4.62 -11.78 -18.28
C ARG A 215 4.45 -11.73 -19.80
N ARG A 216 3.51 -12.52 -20.35
CA ARG A 216 3.31 -12.61 -21.81
C ARG A 216 2.81 -11.30 -22.41
N THR A 217 2.05 -10.51 -21.65
CA THR A 217 1.53 -9.21 -22.09
C THR A 217 2.50 -8.06 -21.85
N GLY A 218 3.59 -8.30 -21.09
CA GLY A 218 4.58 -7.30 -20.70
C GLY A 218 4.07 -6.29 -19.67
N VAL A 219 2.89 -6.54 -19.08
CA VAL A 219 2.25 -5.64 -18.11
C VAL A 219 2.92 -5.75 -16.74
N ASP A 220 3.58 -6.87 -16.43
CA ASP A 220 4.47 -6.97 -15.26
C ASP A 220 5.52 -5.86 -15.23
N GLY A 221 6.24 -5.66 -16.35
CA GLY A 221 7.24 -4.61 -16.46
C GLY A 221 6.64 -3.21 -16.46
N LEU A 222 5.45 -3.04 -17.05
CA LEU A 222 4.74 -1.75 -17.03
C LEU A 222 4.30 -1.38 -15.61
N LEU A 223 3.64 -2.30 -14.91
CA LEU A 223 3.22 -2.12 -13.52
C LEU A 223 4.41 -1.85 -12.61
N LEU A 224 5.53 -2.56 -12.78
CA LEU A 224 6.72 -2.32 -11.97
C LEU A 224 7.23 -0.89 -12.13
N THR A 225 7.33 -0.39 -13.37
CA THR A 225 7.74 1.00 -13.63
C THR A 225 6.78 2.00 -12.98
N SER A 226 5.49 1.82 -13.19
CA SER A 226 4.45 2.71 -12.65
C SER A 226 4.42 2.72 -11.12
N LEU A 227 4.49 1.53 -10.50
CA LEU A 227 4.55 1.36 -9.04
C LEU A 227 5.82 1.97 -8.45
N MET A 228 7.00 1.77 -9.06
CA MET A 228 8.23 2.44 -8.62
C MET A 228 8.10 3.96 -8.71
N GLY A 229 7.46 4.47 -9.77
CA GLY A 229 7.16 5.89 -9.93
C GLY A 229 6.28 6.45 -8.80
N THR A 230 5.42 5.63 -8.18
CA THR A 230 4.61 6.08 -7.03
C THR A 230 5.42 6.46 -5.80
N LEU A 231 6.60 5.85 -5.63
CA LEU A 231 7.49 6.11 -4.49
C LEU A 231 8.16 7.49 -4.55
N ASN A 232 8.06 8.18 -5.70
CA ASN A 232 8.55 9.54 -5.88
C ASN A 232 7.50 10.61 -5.59
N HIS A 233 6.27 10.21 -5.25
CA HIS A 233 5.22 11.15 -4.87
C HIS A 233 5.38 11.57 -3.40
N LEU A 234 6.42 12.39 -3.16
CA LEU A 234 6.87 12.80 -1.84
C LEU A 234 6.24 14.13 -1.41
N ARG A 235 6.20 14.38 -0.09
CA ARG A 235 5.72 15.64 0.52
C ARG A 235 4.24 15.94 0.23
N HIS A 236 3.48 14.90 -0.06
CA HIS A 236 2.02 14.94 -0.16
C HIS A 236 1.39 14.26 1.08
N PRO A 237 0.20 14.68 1.56
CA PRO A 237 -0.47 14.01 2.68
C PRO A 237 -0.67 12.49 2.51
N GLU A 238 -0.82 12.03 1.27
CA GLU A 238 -0.95 10.61 0.93
C GLU A 238 0.38 9.85 0.80
N THR A 239 1.53 10.53 0.90
CA THR A 239 2.87 9.89 0.77
C THR A 239 3.00 8.68 1.69
N PRO A 240 2.66 8.75 2.99
CA PRO A 240 2.82 7.60 3.88
C PRO A 240 1.95 6.40 3.46
N ASN A 241 0.71 6.64 3.05
CA ASN A 241 -0.21 5.59 2.59
C ASN A 241 0.26 4.97 1.26
N LEU A 242 0.76 5.80 0.34
CA LEU A 242 1.35 5.35 -0.92
C LEU A 242 2.55 4.44 -0.66
N LEU A 243 3.49 4.84 0.20
CA LEU A 243 4.67 4.02 0.52
C LEU A 243 4.28 2.69 1.17
N ARG A 244 3.38 2.71 2.18
CA ARG A 244 2.91 1.51 2.88
C ARG A 244 2.18 0.53 1.96
N THR A 245 1.52 1.03 0.93
CA THR A 245 0.76 0.18 -0.01
C THR A 245 1.61 -0.26 -1.21
N ALA A 246 2.41 0.65 -1.76
CA ALA A 246 3.17 0.42 -2.99
C ALA A 246 4.38 -0.51 -2.76
N ILE A 247 5.14 -0.33 -1.68
CA ILE A 247 6.35 -1.15 -1.43
C ILE A 247 5.99 -2.65 -1.32
N PRO A 248 5.01 -3.07 -0.50
CA PRO A 248 4.60 -4.48 -0.47
C PRO A 248 3.99 -4.97 -1.78
N THR A 249 3.30 -4.10 -2.52
CA THR A 249 2.72 -4.43 -3.83
C THR A 249 3.81 -4.68 -4.88
N ILE A 250 4.86 -3.87 -4.90
CA ILE A 250 6.06 -4.08 -5.73
C ILE A 250 6.72 -5.40 -5.36
N LEU A 251 6.93 -5.68 -4.06
CA LEU A 251 7.50 -6.96 -3.61
C LEU A 251 6.67 -8.15 -4.08
N SER A 252 5.34 -8.07 -3.96
CA SER A 252 4.42 -9.11 -4.44
C SER A 252 4.57 -9.32 -5.95
N LEU A 253 4.57 -8.23 -6.74
CA LEU A 253 4.76 -8.29 -8.19
C LEU A 253 6.09 -8.95 -8.54
N VAL A 254 7.19 -8.52 -7.94
CA VAL A 254 8.54 -9.06 -8.20
C VAL A 254 8.57 -10.55 -7.85
N ASN A 255 8.07 -10.95 -6.67
CA ASN A 255 8.05 -12.33 -6.24
C ASN A 255 7.22 -13.24 -7.15
N LEU A 256 6.09 -12.74 -7.66
CA LEU A 256 5.24 -13.49 -8.59
C LEU A 256 5.90 -13.61 -9.97
N THR A 257 6.51 -12.53 -10.45
CA THR A 257 6.95 -12.41 -11.86
C THR A 257 8.42 -12.74 -12.08
N THR A 258 9.19 -13.10 -11.05
CA THR A 258 10.60 -13.51 -11.18
C THR A 258 10.90 -14.80 -10.41
N SER A 259 11.93 -15.55 -10.81
CA SER A 259 12.40 -16.69 -10.01
C SER A 259 13.29 -16.21 -8.85
N PRO A 260 13.29 -16.92 -7.68
CA PRO A 260 14.07 -16.53 -6.51
C PRO A 260 15.56 -16.26 -6.77
N ASP A 261 16.18 -17.09 -7.61
CA ASP A 261 17.62 -17.01 -7.90
C ASP A 261 17.94 -16.22 -9.18
N SER A 262 16.95 -15.56 -9.78
CA SER A 262 17.20 -14.78 -11.00
C SER A 262 17.95 -13.47 -10.72
N GLN A 263 18.87 -13.14 -11.62
CA GLN A 263 19.51 -11.82 -11.66
C GLN A 263 18.48 -10.69 -11.81
N GLN A 264 17.39 -10.94 -12.54
CA GLN A 264 16.29 -10.00 -12.69
C GLN A 264 15.66 -9.65 -11.33
N ARG A 265 15.31 -10.66 -10.52
CA ARG A 265 14.76 -10.44 -9.18
C ARG A 265 15.71 -9.62 -8.31
N PHE A 266 16.99 -10.02 -8.29
CA PHE A 266 18.01 -9.32 -7.52
C PHE A 266 18.11 -7.84 -7.92
N ASN A 267 18.19 -7.56 -9.22
CA ASN A 267 18.27 -6.19 -9.72
C ASN A 267 17.02 -5.35 -9.39
N GLN A 268 15.82 -5.93 -9.51
CA GLN A 268 14.57 -5.24 -9.18
C GLN A 268 14.46 -4.92 -7.68
N LEU A 269 14.88 -5.84 -6.80
CA LEU A 269 14.90 -5.62 -5.36
C LEU A 269 16.00 -4.62 -4.95
N CYS A 270 17.15 -4.64 -5.64
CA CYS A 270 18.19 -3.63 -5.47
C CYS A 270 17.71 -2.24 -5.91
N ALA A 271 16.96 -2.12 -7.00
CA ALA A 271 16.37 -0.85 -7.42
C ALA A 271 15.33 -0.35 -6.40
N LEU A 272 14.51 -1.25 -5.85
CA LEU A 272 13.51 -0.90 -4.83
C LEU A 272 14.18 -0.35 -3.57
N LEU A 273 15.17 -1.08 -3.05
CA LEU A 273 15.87 -0.67 -1.84
C LEU A 273 16.80 0.53 -2.07
N GLY A 274 17.65 0.43 -3.09
CA GLY A 274 18.73 1.37 -3.35
C GLY A 274 18.26 2.66 -4.00
N ASP A 275 17.51 2.56 -5.10
CA ASP A 275 17.16 3.74 -5.90
C ASP A 275 15.89 4.41 -5.35
N ALA A 276 14.86 3.63 -5.00
CA ALA A 276 13.59 4.17 -4.56
C ALA A 276 13.56 4.51 -3.06
N ILE A 277 13.88 3.57 -2.16
CA ILE A 277 13.80 3.84 -0.71
C ILE A 277 14.98 4.71 -0.26
N VAL A 278 16.21 4.20 -0.40
CA VAL A 278 17.42 4.90 0.05
C VAL A 278 17.69 6.12 -0.83
N GLY A 279 17.64 5.97 -2.16
CA GLY A 279 18.02 6.98 -3.13
C GLY A 279 16.97 8.06 -3.40
N SER A 280 15.72 7.83 -3.01
CA SER A 280 14.65 8.81 -3.20
C SER A 280 14.00 9.22 -1.88
N VAL A 281 13.25 8.32 -1.22
CA VAL A 281 12.49 8.68 0.00
C VAL A 281 13.40 9.26 1.08
N TRP A 282 14.50 8.58 1.41
CA TRP A 282 15.38 9.01 2.51
C TRP A 282 16.25 10.23 2.16
N ILE A 283 16.46 10.52 0.88
CA ILE A 283 17.23 11.70 0.45
C ILE A 283 16.33 12.92 0.33
N TYR A 284 15.13 12.78 -0.23
CA TYR A 284 14.28 13.92 -0.59
C TYR A 284 13.13 14.18 0.38
N ALA A 285 12.76 13.20 1.22
CA ALA A 285 11.69 13.31 2.23
C ALA A 285 12.21 13.08 3.67
N TYR A 286 13.50 13.28 3.93
CA TYR A 286 14.10 13.07 5.26
C TYR A 286 13.49 13.94 6.38
N THR A 287 12.88 15.08 6.02
CA THR A 287 12.20 15.98 6.96
C THR A 287 10.75 15.59 7.23
N ASP A 288 10.19 14.70 6.41
CA ASP A 288 8.82 14.20 6.54
C ASP A 288 8.86 12.88 7.32
N LEU A 289 8.68 12.97 8.63
CA LEU A 289 8.79 11.83 9.53
C LEU A 289 7.77 10.73 9.22
N ASP A 290 6.58 11.09 8.75
CA ASP A 290 5.54 10.12 8.40
C ASP A 290 5.92 9.33 7.14
N ALA A 291 6.53 9.99 6.15
CA ALA A 291 7.06 9.33 4.96
C ALA A 291 8.25 8.42 5.30
N VAL A 292 9.17 8.88 6.16
CA VAL A 292 10.29 8.07 6.64
C VAL A 292 9.78 6.85 7.40
N GLU A 293 8.87 7.04 8.35
CA GLU A 293 8.24 5.96 9.12
C GLU A 293 7.57 4.94 8.20
N ALA A 294 6.75 5.39 7.25
CA ALA A 294 6.08 4.53 6.27
C ALA A 294 7.07 3.69 5.44
N SER A 295 8.21 4.27 5.05
CA SER A 295 9.25 3.53 4.33
C SER A 295 9.96 2.50 5.22
N VAL A 296 10.19 2.83 6.49
CA VAL A 296 10.81 1.96 7.50
C VAL A 296 9.88 0.81 7.88
N ASP A 297 8.57 1.05 7.97
CA ASP A 297 7.55 0.02 8.22
C ASP A 297 7.57 -1.10 7.17
N ALA A 298 7.75 -0.73 5.89
CA ALA A 298 7.76 -1.67 4.78
C ALA A 298 9.14 -2.34 4.55
N LEU A 299 10.21 -1.75 5.10
CA LEU A 299 11.59 -2.17 4.90
C LEU A 299 11.91 -3.63 5.30
N PRO A 300 11.36 -4.21 6.39
CA PRO A 300 11.57 -5.61 6.75
C PRO A 300 11.28 -6.60 5.61
N GLY A 301 10.20 -6.36 4.85
CA GLY A 301 9.82 -7.22 3.73
C GLY A 301 10.85 -7.16 2.60
N VAL A 302 11.37 -5.97 2.31
CA VAL A 302 12.38 -5.74 1.26
C VAL A 302 13.71 -6.40 1.65
N ILE A 303 14.15 -6.22 2.89
CA ILE A 303 15.41 -6.82 3.37
C ILE A 303 15.33 -8.35 3.33
N LYS A 304 14.22 -8.94 3.81
CA LYS A 304 14.03 -10.40 3.76
C LYS A 304 14.01 -10.92 2.33
N ALA A 305 13.38 -10.20 1.41
CA ALA A 305 13.31 -10.60 0.00
C ALA A 305 14.67 -10.52 -0.71
N LEU A 306 15.49 -9.52 -0.39
CA LEU A 306 16.84 -9.32 -0.97
C LEU A 306 17.90 -10.19 -0.29
N GLY A 307 17.67 -10.58 0.97
CA GLY A 307 18.58 -11.43 1.74
C GLY A 307 19.96 -10.79 1.93
N ILE A 308 21.01 -11.57 1.76
CA ILE A 308 22.40 -11.12 1.95
C ILE A 308 22.78 -9.94 1.03
N GLY A 309 22.06 -9.74 -0.07
CA GLY A 309 22.24 -8.57 -0.95
C GLY A 309 22.05 -7.23 -0.21
N SER A 310 21.27 -7.20 0.86
CA SER A 310 21.07 -6.03 1.71
C SER A 310 22.35 -5.54 2.38
N THR A 311 23.38 -6.39 2.51
CA THR A 311 24.67 -6.01 3.10
C THR A 311 25.38 -4.86 2.37
N ARG A 312 25.05 -4.65 1.09
CA ARG A 312 25.57 -3.54 0.27
C ARG A 312 25.07 -2.18 0.75
N TYR A 313 23.93 -2.15 1.44
CA TYR A 313 23.23 -0.94 1.86
C TYR A 313 23.40 -0.63 3.36
N LEU A 314 24.19 -1.42 4.11
CA LEU A 314 24.35 -1.22 5.56
C LEU A 314 24.76 0.20 5.96
N LYS A 315 25.56 0.87 5.11
CA LYS A 315 25.98 2.25 5.33
C LYS A 315 24.82 3.26 5.31
N ALA A 316 23.74 2.96 4.61
CA ALA A 316 22.50 3.74 4.67
C ALA A 316 21.55 3.19 5.74
N LEU A 317 21.37 1.88 5.78
CA LEU A 317 20.40 1.21 6.65
C LEU A 317 20.68 1.44 8.14
N VAL A 318 21.89 1.15 8.62
CA VAL A 318 22.18 1.21 10.05
C VAL A 318 22.07 2.64 10.58
N PRO A 319 22.70 3.67 9.97
CA PRO A 319 22.53 5.04 10.45
C PRO A 319 21.08 5.53 10.43
N GLN A 320 20.33 5.22 9.36
CA GLN A 320 18.93 5.65 9.26
C GLN A 320 18.05 5.04 10.36
N LEU A 321 18.27 3.78 10.71
CA LEU A 321 17.48 3.08 11.72
C LEU A 321 17.94 3.38 13.16
N VAL A 322 19.19 3.80 13.33
CA VAL A 322 19.74 4.17 14.64
C VAL A 322 19.45 5.62 14.98
N HIS A 323 19.43 6.53 13.99
CA HIS A 323 19.26 7.96 14.22
C HIS A 323 18.01 8.33 15.05
N PRO A 324 16.81 7.74 14.82
CA PRO A 324 15.62 8.05 15.62
C PRO A 324 15.75 7.66 17.11
N LEU A 325 16.69 6.78 17.45
CA LEU A 325 16.95 6.34 18.82
C LEU A 325 17.81 7.35 19.60
N ILE A 326 18.51 8.24 18.89
CA ILE A 326 19.39 9.22 19.50
C ILE A 326 18.54 10.41 19.97
N PRO A 327 18.51 10.73 21.27
CA PRO A 327 17.75 11.86 21.79
C PRO A 327 18.23 13.17 21.17
N THR A 328 17.31 13.94 20.60
CA THR A 328 17.56 15.27 20.06
C THR A 328 17.14 16.32 21.09
N PRO A 329 18.03 17.28 21.44
CA PRO A 329 17.66 18.36 22.36
C PRO A 329 16.43 19.11 21.85
N HIS A 330 15.44 19.30 22.73
CA HIS A 330 14.23 20.09 22.47
C HIS A 330 13.22 19.52 21.46
N ALA A 331 13.40 18.29 20.95
CA ALA A 331 12.40 17.61 20.14
C ALA A 331 11.73 16.49 20.93
N SER A 332 10.41 16.33 20.74
CA SER A 332 9.69 15.19 21.32
C SER A 332 10.02 13.92 20.56
N PRO A 333 10.25 12.79 21.23
CA PRO A 333 10.55 11.53 20.57
C PRO A 333 9.33 11.03 19.78
N CYS A 334 9.55 10.64 18.52
CA CYS A 334 8.55 9.93 17.73
C CYS A 334 8.63 8.43 18.05
N ILE A 335 7.87 7.97 19.04
CA ILE A 335 7.95 6.58 19.53
C ILE A 335 7.55 5.57 18.45
N SER A 336 6.57 5.90 17.60
CA SER A 336 6.17 5.04 16.47
C SER A 336 7.35 4.78 15.53
N LEU A 337 8.05 5.84 15.10
CA LEU A 337 9.25 5.71 14.28
C LEU A 337 10.36 4.93 14.99
N GLN A 338 10.58 5.14 16.28
CA GLN A 338 11.58 4.38 17.05
C GLN A 338 11.28 2.88 17.06
N LEU A 339 10.02 2.49 17.32
CA LEU A 339 9.59 1.10 17.29
C LEU A 339 9.72 0.48 15.90
N SER A 340 9.31 1.21 14.85
CA SER A 340 9.46 0.77 13.47
C SER A 340 10.93 0.63 13.07
N SER A 341 11.78 1.56 13.49
CA SER A 341 13.22 1.49 13.28
C SER A 341 13.86 0.30 13.98
N LEU A 342 13.51 0.00 15.23
CA LEU A 342 14.01 -1.18 15.94
C LEU A 342 13.54 -2.48 15.26
N ARG A 343 12.27 -2.55 14.85
CA ARG A 343 11.74 -3.72 14.11
C ARG A 343 12.53 -3.98 12.83
N ALA A 344 12.76 -2.94 12.03
CA ALA A 344 13.56 -3.05 10.81
C ALA A 344 15.03 -3.36 11.10
N LEU A 345 15.62 -2.74 12.13
CA LEU A 345 17.00 -2.97 12.54
C LEU A 345 17.21 -4.43 12.98
N GLY A 346 16.26 -5.03 13.69
CA GLY A 346 16.31 -6.44 14.05
C GLY A 346 16.39 -7.36 12.84
N VAL A 347 15.65 -7.04 11.77
CA VAL A 347 15.72 -7.79 10.51
C VAL A 347 17.04 -7.54 9.78
N VAL A 348 17.57 -6.31 9.80
CA VAL A 348 18.92 -6.02 9.29
C VAL A 348 19.96 -6.86 10.02
N ILE A 349 19.89 -6.93 11.35
CA ILE A 349 20.81 -7.71 12.19
C ILE A 349 20.79 -9.19 11.80
N GLU A 350 19.61 -9.78 11.71
CA GLU A 350 19.42 -11.19 11.35
C GLU A 350 19.92 -11.49 9.93
N VAL A 351 19.47 -10.73 8.93
CA VAL A 351 19.77 -11.00 7.51
C VAL A 351 21.22 -10.68 7.15
N CYS A 352 21.80 -9.66 7.78
CA CYS A 352 23.16 -9.20 7.52
C CYS A 352 24.16 -9.58 8.62
N ALA A 353 23.87 -10.62 9.41
CA ALA A 353 24.64 -11.03 10.58
C ALA A 353 26.16 -11.10 10.34
N VAL A 354 26.55 -11.64 9.17
CA VAL A 354 27.96 -11.80 8.76
C VAL A 354 28.78 -10.51 8.71
N ARG A 355 28.14 -9.33 8.62
CA ARG A 355 28.81 -8.02 8.62
C ARG A 355 28.49 -7.18 9.86
N MET A 356 27.76 -7.71 10.83
CA MET A 356 27.25 -6.93 11.95
C MET A 356 28.35 -6.47 12.92
N PHE A 357 29.49 -7.18 12.95
CA PHE A 357 30.66 -6.81 13.75
C PHE A 357 31.22 -5.41 13.43
N ILE A 358 30.97 -4.89 12.22
CA ILE A 358 31.39 -3.53 11.82
C ILE A 358 30.45 -2.47 12.42
N TRP A 359 29.17 -2.83 12.60
CA TRP A 359 28.09 -1.92 12.97
C TRP A 359 27.70 -1.99 14.45
N LYS A 360 28.24 -2.97 15.21
CA LYS A 360 27.89 -3.22 16.61
C LYS A 360 27.99 -1.97 17.48
N TYR A 361 29.04 -1.15 17.33
CA TYR A 361 29.21 0.06 18.14
C TYR A 361 28.18 1.12 17.83
N THR A 362 27.87 1.35 16.55
CA THR A 362 26.84 2.31 16.14
C THR A 362 25.46 1.91 16.68
N ILE A 363 25.13 0.63 16.60
CA ILE A 363 23.86 0.10 17.13
C ILE A 363 23.81 0.28 18.64
N LEU A 364 24.87 -0.08 19.37
CA LEU A 364 24.92 0.05 20.82
C LEU A 364 24.88 1.48 21.31
N ASP A 365 25.52 2.41 20.60
CA ASP A 365 25.47 3.84 20.92
C ASP A 365 24.03 4.37 20.89
N GLY A 366 23.28 4.10 19.82
CA GLY A 366 21.89 4.56 19.73
C GLY A 366 20.94 3.85 20.69
N VAL A 367 21.06 2.53 20.84
CA VAL A 367 20.25 1.75 21.81
C VAL A 367 20.51 2.23 23.24
N GLY A 368 21.79 2.42 23.60
CA GLY A 368 22.19 2.89 24.92
C GLY A 368 21.68 4.30 25.23
N LYS A 369 21.81 5.24 24.29
CA LYS A 369 21.29 6.61 24.44
C LYS A 369 19.78 6.65 24.57
N CYS A 370 19.06 5.86 23.76
CA CYS A 370 17.60 5.74 23.85
C CYS A 370 17.19 5.19 25.22
N TRP A 371 17.85 4.12 25.67
CA TRP A 371 17.58 3.50 26.97
C TRP A 371 17.78 4.48 28.12
N VAL A 372 18.91 5.19 28.16
CA VAL A 372 19.19 6.19 29.21
C VAL A 372 18.16 7.31 29.17
N SER A 373 17.80 7.81 27.98
CA SER A 373 16.77 8.85 27.85
C SER A 373 15.39 8.41 28.37
N LEU A 374 15.04 7.13 28.25
CA LEU A 374 13.80 6.57 28.80
C LEU A 374 13.86 6.37 30.32
N LEU A 375 15.04 6.20 30.89
CA LEU A 375 15.22 6.20 32.34
C LEU A 375 15.12 7.62 32.90
N ASP A 376 15.75 8.59 32.24
CA ASP A 376 15.77 9.99 32.64
C ASP A 376 14.39 10.65 32.53
N SER A 377 13.57 10.25 31.54
CA SER A 377 12.22 10.78 31.38
C SER A 377 11.27 10.37 32.53
N GLY A 378 11.54 9.23 33.19
CA GLY A 378 10.69 8.69 34.25
C GLY A 378 9.28 8.30 33.82
N VAL A 379 8.97 8.34 32.53
CA VAL A 379 7.64 7.99 31.98
C VAL A 379 7.51 6.46 31.91
N ASP A 380 6.42 5.93 32.48
CA ASP A 380 6.10 4.50 32.49
C ASP A 380 4.72 4.22 31.86
N ASP A 381 4.53 4.69 30.63
CA ASP A 381 3.37 4.35 29.81
C ASP A 381 3.58 3.04 29.03
N ASP A 382 2.51 2.53 28.41
CA ASP A 382 2.58 1.30 27.60
C ASP A 382 3.60 1.43 26.45
N ALA A 383 3.70 2.61 25.84
CA ALA A 383 4.61 2.89 24.73
C ALA A 383 6.09 2.82 25.16
N SER A 384 6.43 3.40 26.32
CA SER A 384 7.78 3.35 26.89
C SER A 384 8.15 1.92 27.29
N ARG A 385 7.20 1.13 27.81
CA ARG A 385 7.42 -0.29 28.11
C ARG A 385 7.64 -1.13 26.85
N GLU A 386 6.86 -0.90 25.80
CA GLU A 386 7.07 -1.54 24.50
C GLU A 386 8.44 -1.20 23.92
N LEU A 387 8.84 0.07 23.98
CA LEU A 387 10.13 0.53 23.49
C LEU A 387 11.30 -0.08 24.27
N LYS A 388 11.24 -0.13 25.61
CA LYS A 388 12.24 -0.82 26.44
C LYS A 388 12.39 -2.29 26.04
N LYS A 389 11.28 -3.00 25.82
CA LYS A 389 11.30 -4.39 25.36
C LYS A 389 11.98 -4.52 23.99
N ALA A 390 11.62 -3.66 23.04
CA ALA A 390 12.21 -3.66 21.70
C ALA A 390 13.73 -3.38 21.72
N LEU A 391 14.21 -2.51 22.62
CA LEU A 391 15.64 -2.26 22.81
C LEU A 391 16.37 -3.51 23.32
N CYS A 392 15.81 -4.21 24.32
CA CYS A 392 16.36 -5.48 24.81
C CYS A 392 16.40 -6.54 23.69
N ASP A 393 15.33 -6.69 22.93
CA ASP A 393 15.25 -7.64 21.81
C ASP A 393 16.35 -7.36 20.76
N ILE A 394 16.71 -6.10 20.53
CA ILE A 394 17.79 -5.72 19.61
C ILE A 394 19.16 -6.09 20.16
N CYS A 395 19.40 -5.90 21.45
CA CYS A 395 20.62 -6.39 22.10
C CYS A 395 20.73 -7.92 21.98
N ASP A 396 19.65 -8.66 22.22
CA ASP A 396 19.65 -10.12 22.12
C ASP A 396 19.96 -10.59 20.68
N LYS A 397 19.35 -9.95 19.67
CA LYS A 397 19.66 -10.23 18.26
C LYS A 397 21.12 -9.88 17.91
N LEU A 398 21.63 -8.77 18.42
CA LEU A 398 23.01 -8.36 18.19
C LEU A 398 24.00 -9.34 18.84
N ALA A 399 23.68 -9.85 20.04
CA ALA A 399 24.48 -10.88 20.71
C ALA A 399 24.51 -12.21 19.93
N GLN A 400 23.39 -12.60 19.31
CA GLN A 400 23.34 -13.76 18.44
C GLN A 400 24.17 -13.57 17.16
N ALA A 401 24.07 -12.39 16.53
CA ALA A 401 24.81 -12.08 15.30
C ALA A 401 26.32 -11.84 15.55
N CYS A 402 26.68 -11.31 16.71
CA CYS A 402 28.05 -10.95 17.07
C CYS A 402 28.37 -11.32 18.53
N PRO A 403 28.68 -12.58 18.84
CA PRO A 403 28.86 -13.04 20.23
C PRO A 403 29.98 -12.33 21.03
N SER A 404 30.90 -11.62 20.37
CA SER A 404 31.91 -10.80 21.06
C SER A 404 31.30 -9.68 21.89
N VAL A 405 30.13 -9.16 21.50
CA VAL A 405 29.42 -8.08 22.24
C VAL A 405 29.11 -8.45 23.68
N VAL A 406 28.85 -9.74 23.95
CA VAL A 406 28.52 -10.20 25.31
C VAL A 406 29.77 -10.18 26.19
N LYS A 407 30.92 -10.59 25.63
CA LYS A 407 32.17 -10.74 26.39
C LYS A 407 32.86 -9.40 26.64
N GLU A 408 32.84 -8.53 25.63
CA GLU A 408 33.59 -7.27 25.65
C GLU A 408 32.65 -6.10 25.97
N GLU A 409 31.82 -5.71 25.02
CA GLU A 409 31.07 -4.45 25.10
C GLU A 409 30.02 -4.43 26.22
N TYR A 410 29.19 -5.47 26.38
CA TYR A 410 28.12 -5.50 27.40
C TYR A 410 28.71 -5.51 28.81
N THR A 411 29.77 -6.30 28.99
CA THR A 411 30.49 -6.38 30.26
C THR A 411 31.13 -5.03 30.60
N GLN A 412 31.75 -4.35 29.63
CA GLN A 412 32.31 -3.01 29.82
C GLN A 412 31.22 -1.98 30.17
N MET A 413 30.11 -1.92 29.43
CA MET A 413 29.02 -0.97 29.69
C MET A 413 28.40 -1.14 31.08
N VAL A 414 28.16 -2.39 31.50
CA VAL A 414 27.65 -2.68 32.86
C VAL A 414 28.68 -2.38 33.93
N SER A 415 29.97 -2.66 33.69
CA SER A 415 31.03 -2.37 34.67
C SER A 415 31.22 -0.88 34.92
N LEU A 416 31.11 -0.04 33.88
CA LEU A 416 31.28 1.41 33.98
C LEU A 416 30.05 2.08 34.61
N HIS A 417 28.84 1.66 34.24
CA HIS A 417 27.59 2.29 34.68
C HIS A 417 26.47 1.28 34.96
N SER A 418 26.66 0.43 35.97
CA SER A 418 25.73 -0.66 36.30
C SER A 418 24.29 -0.21 36.59
N SER A 419 24.08 1.00 37.12
CA SER A 419 22.74 1.53 37.40
C SER A 419 22.00 1.96 36.12
N LEU A 420 22.71 2.48 35.13
CA LEU A 420 22.13 3.00 33.87
C LEU A 420 21.72 1.88 32.92
N PHE A 421 22.50 0.80 32.84
CA PHE A 421 22.25 -0.29 31.88
C PHE A 421 21.58 -1.52 32.50
N LYS A 422 21.08 -1.39 33.74
CA LYS A 422 20.39 -2.48 34.43
C LYS A 422 19.11 -2.87 33.67
N GLY A 423 19.05 -4.12 33.21
CA GLY A 423 17.87 -4.67 32.53
C GLY A 423 17.88 -4.53 31.00
N LEU A 424 18.82 -3.77 30.43
CA LEU A 424 18.98 -3.67 28.97
C LEU A 424 19.60 -4.95 28.38
N PHE A 425 20.64 -5.50 29.02
CA PHE A 425 21.36 -6.67 28.54
C PHE A 425 20.95 -7.93 29.30
N GLN A 426 20.59 -9.00 28.59
CA GLN A 426 20.48 -10.33 29.17
C GLN A 426 21.87 -10.99 29.22
N ILE A 427 22.69 -10.62 30.20
CA ILE A 427 24.00 -11.27 30.39
C ILE A 427 23.76 -12.65 31.02
N PRO A 428 24.12 -13.77 30.35
CA PRO A 428 24.00 -15.07 30.97
C PRO A 428 24.89 -15.11 32.21
N LYS A 429 24.34 -15.55 33.36
CA LYS A 429 24.99 -15.63 34.69
C LYS A 429 26.33 -16.39 34.74
N ARG A 430 26.81 -16.96 33.62
CA ARG A 430 28.08 -17.67 33.49
C ARG A 430 29.26 -16.84 32.97
N ALA A 431 29.06 -15.58 32.58
CA ALA A 431 30.15 -14.72 32.09
C ALA A 431 30.75 -13.78 33.14
N VAL A 432 30.25 -13.80 34.37
CA VAL A 432 30.83 -13.06 35.49
C VAL A 432 31.57 -14.04 36.38
N VAL A 433 32.85 -14.25 36.09
CA VAL A 433 33.82 -14.75 37.07
C VAL A 433 34.92 -13.66 37.13
N PRO A 434 35.31 -13.21 38.33
CA PRO A 434 36.18 -12.06 38.53
C PRO A 434 37.56 -12.20 37.89
#